data_AF-A0AAE3WDN1-F1
#
_entry.id   AF-A0AAE3WDN1-F1
#
_cell.length_a   1.000
_cell.length_b   1.000
_cell.length_c   1.000
_cell.angle_alpha   90.00
_cell.angle_beta   90.00
_cell.angle_gamma   90.00
#
_symmetry.space_group_name_H-M   'P 1'
#
loop_
_entity.id
_entity.type
_entity.pdbx_description
1 polymer ?
#
loop_
_entity_poly.entity_id
_entity_poly.type
_entity_poly.pdbx_seq_one_letter_code
_entity_poly.pdbx_strand_id
1 'polypeptide(L)'
;MVVSVLLPALGLILCAVVIPIVLERWVPESVGGMIVNGVLTAVLMTLLSTGYFLWAYQRQDTRLLDAIGFAPGETLGYFLRLGLSAGLIWGPVMILMISTSPRRWKENVW
;
A
#
# COMPACT_ATOMS: atom_id res chain seq x y z
N MET A 1 -15.15 7.65 17.97
CA MET A 1 -15.46 6.97 16.69
C MET A 1 -14.66 7.50 15.51
N VAL A 2 -14.47 8.82 15.36
CA VAL A 2 -13.68 9.38 14.25
C VAL A 2 -12.18 9.04 14.37
N VAL A 3 -11.58 9.24 15.56
CA VAL A 3 -10.14 9.02 15.79
C VAL A 3 -9.69 7.58 15.50
N SER A 4 -10.53 6.58 15.79
CA SER A 4 -10.23 5.16 15.56
C SER A 4 -10.15 4.77 14.08
N VAL A 5 -10.80 5.53 13.19
CA VAL A 5 -10.74 5.32 11.72
C VAL A 5 -9.71 6.25 11.08
N LEU A 6 -9.54 7.46 11.64
CA LEU A 6 -8.62 8.45 11.09
C LEU A 6 -7.15 8.04 11.25
N LEU A 7 -6.78 7.53 12.42
CA LEU A 7 -5.39 7.13 12.72
C LEU A 7 -4.82 6.11 11.71
N PRO A 8 -5.52 4.99 11.39
CA PRO A 8 -5.01 4.03 10.41
C PRO A 8 -5.01 4.57 8.98
N ALA A 9 -5.99 5.41 8.60
CA ALA A 9 -5.99 6.06 7.29
C ALA A 9 -4.79 7.00 7.13
N LEU A 10 -4.48 7.79 8.17
CA LEU A 10 -3.28 8.64 8.19
C LEU A 10 -1.99 7.81 8.13
N GLY A 11 -1.95 6.67 8.81
CA GLY A 11 -0.83 5.73 8.73
C GLY A 11 -0.60 5.23 7.30
N LEU A 12 -1.66 4.81 6.60
CA LEU A 12 -1.58 4.40 5.20
C LEU A 12 -1.15 5.54 4.27
N ILE A 13 -1.65 6.75 4.49
CA ILE A 13 -1.24 7.94 3.72
C ILE A 13 0.26 8.21 3.94
N LEU A 14 0.74 8.14 5.17
CA LEU A 14 2.16 8.33 5.48
C LEU A 14 3.02 7.26 4.79
N CYS A 15 2.59 6.00 4.81
CA CYS A 15 3.26 4.93 4.07
C CYS A 15 3.28 5.20 2.56
N ALA A 16 2.18 5.69 1.99
CA ALA A 16 2.09 6.05 0.58
C ALA A 16 3.05 7.19 0.18
N VAL A 17 3.47 8.01 1.15
CA VAL A 17 4.52 9.01 0.95
C VAL A 17 5.91 8.42 1.09
N VAL A 18 6.16 7.69 2.18
CA VAL A 18 7.52 7.23 2.53
C VAL A 18 8.01 6.11 1.63
N ILE A 19 7.16 5.12 1.32
CA ILE A 19 7.54 3.94 0.55
C ILE A 19 8.11 4.29 -0.84
N PRO A 20 7.47 5.10 -1.70
CA PRO A 20 8.01 5.40 -3.02
C PRO A 20 9.34 6.15 -2.94
N ILE A 21 9.54 6.99 -1.92
CA ILE A 21 10.80 7.74 -1.69
C ILE A 21 11.93 6.79 -1.29
N VAL A 22 11.63 5.79 -0.45
CA VAL A 22 12.62 4.79 -0.04
C VAL A 22 12.99 3.89 -1.21
N LEU A 23 11.99 3.43 -1.97
CA LEU A 23 12.19 2.56 -3.13
C LEU A 23 12.93 3.25 -4.28
N GLU A 24 12.75 4.56 -4.48
CA GLU A 24 13.51 5.35 -5.48
C GLU A 24 15.02 5.14 -5.39
N ARG A 25 15.56 4.86 -4.20
CA ARG A 25 17.00 4.64 -4.01
C ARG A 25 17.53 3.38 -4.68
N TRP A 26 16.66 2.42 -4.98
CA TRP A 26 17.01 1.09 -5.48
C TRP A 26 16.57 0.86 -6.92
N VAL A 27 15.84 1.81 -7.50
CA VAL A 27 15.27 1.72 -8.84
C VAL A 27 16.01 2.72 -9.73
N PRO A 28 16.33 2.38 -10.99
CA PRO A 28 17.05 3.27 -11.88
C PRO A 28 16.34 4.62 -12.07
N GLU A 29 17.12 5.69 -12.22
CA GLU A 29 16.63 7.04 -12.50
C GLU A 29 16.22 7.15 -13.98
N SER A 30 15.08 6.57 -14.34
CA SER A 30 14.51 6.61 -15.69
C SER A 30 12.99 6.53 -15.65
N VAL A 31 12.32 6.81 -16.76
CA VAL A 31 10.85 6.64 -16.87
C VAL A 31 10.44 5.19 -16.59
N GLY A 32 11.21 4.21 -17.08
CA GLY A 32 11.01 2.80 -16.78
C GLY A 32 11.14 2.51 -15.28
N GLY A 33 12.11 3.14 -14.62
CA GLY A 33 12.27 3.09 -13.17
C GLY A 33 11.05 3.65 -12.42
N MET A 34 10.48 4.78 -12.86
CA MET A 34 9.27 5.33 -12.23
C MET A 34 8.10 4.34 -12.27
N ILE A 35 7.93 3.65 -13.39
CA ILE A 35 6.88 2.62 -13.53
C ILE A 35 7.13 1.47 -12.56
N VAL A 36 8.37 0.97 -12.51
CA VAL A 36 8.76 -0.10 -11.57
C VAL A 36 8.52 0.32 -10.13
N ASN A 37 8.93 1.53 -9.75
CA ASN A 37 8.69 2.07 -8.40
C ASN A 37 7.19 2.15 -8.09
N GLY A 38 6.38 2.62 -9.04
CA GLY A 38 4.93 2.70 -8.87
C GLY A 38 4.27 1.34 -8.66
N VAL A 39 4.67 0.34 -9.45
CA VAL A 39 4.16 -1.03 -9.29
C VAL A 39 4.57 -1.61 -7.93
N LEU A 40 5.86 -1.50 -7.56
CA LEU A 40 6.35 -2.00 -6.27
C LEU A 40 5.66 -1.32 -5.09
N THR A 41 5.49 0.00 -5.16
CA THR A 41 4.78 0.76 -4.12
C THR A 41 3.32 0.33 -4.02
N ALA A 42 2.62 0.15 -5.14
CA ALA A 42 1.23 -0.30 -5.15
C ALA A 42 1.07 -1.71 -4.56
N VAL A 43 2.00 -2.63 -4.86
CA VAL A 43 2.03 -3.98 -4.27
C VAL A 43 2.23 -3.89 -2.75
N LEU A 44 3.23 -3.14 -2.28
CA LEU A 44 3.50 -2.98 -0.86
C LEU A 44 2.34 -2.34 -0.12
N MET A 45 1.73 -1.29 -0.68
CA MET A 45 0.57 -0.62 -0.10
C MET A 45 -0.66 -1.54 -0.03
N THR A 46 -0.86 -2.36 -1.04
CA THR A 46 -1.93 -3.38 -1.04
C THR A 46 -1.69 -4.40 0.06
N LEU A 47 -0.46 -4.91 0.20
CA LEU A 47 -0.10 -5.89 1.24
C LEU A 47 -0.22 -5.28 2.64
N LEU A 48 0.23 -4.03 2.85
CA LEU A 48 0.08 -3.33 4.12
C LEU A 48 -1.38 -3.09 4.47
N SER A 49 -2.20 -2.66 3.51
CA SER A 49 -3.64 -2.47 3.71
C SER A 49 -4.33 -3.80 4.04
N THR A 50 -4.00 -4.86 3.30
CA THR A 50 -4.51 -6.22 3.51
C THR A 50 -4.16 -6.72 4.91
N GLY A 51 -2.89 -6.60 5.30
CA GLY A 51 -2.41 -7.00 6.62
C GLY A 51 -3.05 -6.19 7.75
N TYR A 52 -3.21 -4.89 7.54
CA TYR A 52 -3.94 -4.03 8.48
C TYR A 52 -5.39 -4.48 8.65
N PHE A 53 -6.12 -4.74 7.56
CA PHE A 53 -7.51 -5.20 7.65
C PHE A 53 -7.62 -6.55 8.31
N LEU A 54 -6.75 -7.51 7.98
CA LEU A 54 -6.71 -8.82 8.65
C LEU A 54 -6.53 -8.67 10.16
N TRP A 55 -5.57 -7.85 10.58
CA TRP A 55 -5.30 -7.58 12.00
C TRP A 55 -6.46 -6.87 12.70
N ALA A 56 -7.04 -5.85 12.06
CA ALA A 56 -8.15 -5.09 12.62
C ALA A 56 -9.42 -5.93 12.75
N TYR A 57 -9.71 -6.76 11.75
CA TYR A 57 -10.87 -7.64 11.74
C TYR A 57 -10.75 -8.78 12.75
N GLN A 58 -9.57 -9.39 12.92
CA GLN A 58 -9.35 -10.41 13.96
C GLN A 58 -9.63 -9.89 15.38
N ARG A 59 -9.44 -8.60 15.64
CA ARG A 59 -9.76 -7.99 16.94
C ARG A 59 -11.26 -7.76 17.15
N GLN A 60 -12.04 -7.71 16.07
CA GLN A 60 -13.49 -7.48 16.12
C GLN A 60 -14.27 -8.80 16.09
N ASP A 61 -13.77 -9.80 15.37
CA ASP A 61 -14.42 -11.11 15.24
C ASP A 61 -13.37 -12.23 15.33
N THR A 62 -13.48 -13.09 16.34
CA THR A 62 -12.56 -14.22 16.55
C THR A 62 -12.77 -15.35 15.54
N ARG A 63 -13.92 -15.40 14.85
CA ARG A 63 -14.24 -16.44 13.84
C ARG A 63 -13.43 -16.31 12.55
N LEU A 64 -12.71 -15.21 12.41
CA LEU A 64 -11.91 -14.94 11.21
C LEU A 64 -10.72 -15.88 11.06
N LEU A 65 -10.12 -16.28 12.18
CA LEU A 65 -9.05 -17.29 12.19
C LEU A 65 -9.59 -18.66 11.78
N ASP A 66 -10.80 -19.01 12.22
CA ASP A 66 -11.48 -20.24 11.83
C ASP A 66 -11.83 -20.23 10.33
N ALA A 67 -12.27 -19.08 9.79
CA ALA A 67 -12.56 -18.91 8.37
C ALA A 67 -11.31 -19.04 7.48
N ILE A 68 -10.17 -18.48 7.90
CA ILE A 68 -8.87 -18.67 7.22
C ILE A 68 -8.48 -20.16 7.26
N GLY A 69 -8.72 -20.85 8.38
CA GLY A 69 -8.44 -22.28 8.51
C GLY A 69 -9.31 -23.15 7.60
N PHE A 70 -10.58 -22.79 7.41
CA PHE A 70 -11.55 -23.57 6.63
C PHE A 70 -11.49 -23.29 5.12
N ALA A 71 -11.30 -22.03 4.73
CA ALA A 71 -11.22 -21.58 3.34
C ALA A 71 -10.16 -20.48 3.16
N PRO A 72 -8.86 -20.84 3.22
CA PRO A 72 -7.76 -19.86 3.21
C PRO A 72 -7.72 -19.05 1.93
N GLY A 73 -7.95 -19.67 0.77
CA GLY A 73 -7.88 -19.01 -0.54
C GLY A 73 -8.95 -17.93 -0.72
N GLU A 74 -10.21 -18.24 -0.41
CA GLU A 74 -11.32 -17.27 -0.52
C GLU A 74 -11.17 -16.13 0.49
N THR A 75 -10.79 -16.45 1.73
CA THR A 75 -10.61 -15.45 2.78
C THR A 75 -9.47 -14.49 2.44
N LEU A 76 -8.30 -15.01 2.05
CA LEU A 76 -7.17 -14.17 1.63
C LEU A 76 -7.50 -13.35 0.37
N GLY A 77 -8.21 -13.93 -0.59
CA GLY A 77 -8.66 -13.23 -1.79
C GLY A 77 -9.60 -12.06 -1.48
N TYR A 78 -10.51 -12.23 -0.53
CA TYR A 78 -11.39 -11.15 -0.04
C TYR A 78 -10.56 -10.00 0.56
N PHE A 79 -9.63 -10.29 1.47
CA PHE A 79 -8.83 -9.26 2.10
C PHE A 79 -7.86 -8.57 1.14
N LEU A 80 -7.34 -9.28 0.14
CA LEU A 80 -6.54 -8.67 -0.93
C LEU A 80 -7.37 -7.67 -1.75
N ARG A 81 -8.60 -8.03 -2.13
CA ARG A 81 -9.51 -7.10 -2.82
C ARG A 81 -9.87 -5.90 -1.94
N LEU A 82 -10.05 -6.13 -0.65
CA LEU A 82 -10.31 -5.08 0.32
C LEU A 82 -9.10 -4.13 0.47
N GLY A 83 -7.89 -4.68 0.57
CA GLY A 83 -6.65 -3.92 0.58
C GLY A 83 -6.43 -3.11 -0.69
N LEU A 84 -6.78 -3.68 -1.85
CA LEU A 84 -6.75 -2.98 -3.13
C LEU A 84 -7.79 -1.85 -3.19
N SER A 85 -8.98 -2.06 -2.63
CA SER A 85 -10.04 -1.04 -2.56
C SER A 85 -9.63 0.16 -1.68
N ALA A 86 -8.82 -0.06 -0.64
CA ALA A 86 -8.20 1.02 0.12
C ALA A 86 -7.24 1.88 -0.71
N GLY A 87 -6.85 1.41 -1.90
CA GLY A 87 -6.15 2.19 -2.92
C GLY A 87 -6.85 3.48 -3.34
N LEU A 88 -8.16 3.60 -3.13
CA LEU A 88 -8.87 4.87 -3.32
C LEU A 88 -8.38 5.98 -2.36
N ILE A 89 -7.82 5.61 -1.21
CA ILE A 89 -7.31 6.54 -0.20
C ILE A 89 -5.85 6.86 -0.48
N TRP A 90 -5.01 5.83 -0.62
CA TRP A 90 -3.56 6.03 -0.74
C TRP A 90 -3.05 6.20 -2.17
N GLY A 91 -3.79 5.72 -3.18
CA GLY A 91 -3.41 5.74 -4.59
C GLY A 91 -3.11 7.14 -5.13
N PRO A 92 -3.99 8.14 -4.92
CA PRO A 92 -3.71 9.51 -5.36
C PRO A 92 -2.43 10.09 -4.74
N VAL A 93 -2.20 9.84 -3.46
CA VAL A 93 -0.98 10.29 -2.75
C VAL A 93 0.26 9.64 -3.32
N MET A 94 0.22 8.33 -3.56
CA MET A 94 1.30 7.57 -4.19
C MET A 94 1.63 8.13 -5.58
N ILE A 95 0.62 8.36 -6.43
CA ILE A 95 0.81 8.90 -7.79
C ILE A 95 1.45 10.29 -7.72
N LEU A 96 0.97 11.16 -6.84
CA LEU A 96 1.57 12.47 -6.62
C LEU A 96 3.04 12.34 -6.22
N MET A 97 3.37 11.41 -5.32
CA MET A 97 4.77 11.26 -4.90
C MET A 97 5.67 10.77 -6.02
N ILE A 98 5.26 9.76 -6.78
CA ILE A 98 6.04 9.25 -7.92
C ILE A 98 6.18 10.34 -9.00
N SER A 99 5.15 11.16 -9.23
CA SER A 99 5.25 12.26 -10.19
C SER A 99 6.35 13.29 -9.83
N THR A 100 6.77 13.33 -8.56
CA THR A 100 7.87 14.21 -8.11
C THR A 100 9.24 13.54 -8.15
N SER A 101 9.36 12.26 -8.53
CA SER A 101 10.65 11.56 -8.62
C SER A 101 11.69 12.29 -9.49
N PRO A 102 11.35 12.84 -10.68
CA PRO A 102 12.34 13.49 -11.54
C PRO A 102 13.06 14.68 -10.89
N ARG A 103 12.45 15.33 -9.88
CA ARG A 103 13.08 16.44 -9.15
C ARG A 103 14.23 15.99 -8.25
N ARG A 104 14.39 14.69 -8.04
CA ARG A 104 15.33 14.09 -7.08
C ARG A 104 16.44 13.29 -7.76
N TRP A 105 16.34 13.11 -9.07
CA TRP A 105 17.35 12.40 -9.87
C TRP A 105 18.66 13.18 -9.84
N LYS A 106 19.75 12.45 -9.65
CA LYS A 106 21.12 13.00 -9.62
C LYS A 106 21.82 12.78 -10.95
N GLU A 107 21.51 11.69 -11.62
CA GLU A 107 22.03 11.31 -12.91
C GLU A 107 20.91 11.53 -13.94
N ASN A 108 21.09 12.50 -14.85
CA ASN A 108 20.10 12.79 -15.89
C ASN A 108 20.10 11.66 -16.92
N VAL A 109 19.29 10.63 -16.69
CA VAL A 109 19.03 9.55 -17.64
C VAL A 109 17.59 9.68 -18.12
N TRP A 110 17.42 10.10 -19.38
CA TRP A 110 16.12 10.27 -20.03
C TRP A 110 15.61 8.94 -20.59
#